data_AF-A0A371FG89-F1
#
_entry.id   AF-A0A371FG89-F1
#
_cell.length_a   1.000
_cell.length_b   1.000
_cell.length_c   1.000
_cell.angle_alpha   90.00
_cell.angle_beta   90.00
_cell.angle_gamma   90.00
#
_symmetry.space_group_name_H-M   'P 1'
#
loop_
_entity.id
_entity.type
_entity.pdbx_description
1 polymer ?
#
loop_
_entity_poly.entity_id
_entity_poly.type
_entity_poly.pdbx_seq_one_letter_code
_entity_poly.pdbx_strand_id
1 'polypeptide(L)'
;MRPQGIPEDYIKMKVFPFSLDGAAKDWLYLQPTLFNTWGDMKRTFLEKFFPASRTATIRKEICGIRQHTGETLHEYWERFNKLCATCPTIKSANNC
;
A
#
# COMPACT_ATOMS: atom_id res chain seq x y z
N MET A 1 -25.27 -10.29 1.74
CA MET A 1 -25.39 -10.99 3.03
C MET A 1 -24.10 -10.80 3.81
N ARG A 2 -24.16 -10.34 5.08
CA ARG A 2 -23.01 -10.43 6.00
C ARG A 2 -23.11 -11.75 6.75
N PRO A 3 -22.08 -12.60 6.80
CA PRO A 3 -22.10 -13.79 7.63
C PRO A 3 -22.23 -13.36 9.10
N GLN A 4 -23.31 -13.74 9.77
CA GLN A 4 -23.44 -13.51 11.21
C GLN A 4 -22.53 -14.50 11.95
N GLY A 5 -21.72 -14.02 12.89
CA GLY A 5 -20.86 -14.84 13.74
C GLY A 5 -19.43 -15.08 13.25
N ILE A 6 -19.03 -14.56 12.07
CA ILE A 6 -17.63 -14.62 11.62
C ILE A 6 -16.92 -13.30 11.94
N PRO A 7 -15.76 -13.32 12.64
CA PRO A 7 -14.96 -12.12 12.86
C PRO A 7 -14.56 -11.45 11.55
N GLU A 8 -14.71 -10.13 11.47
CA GLU A 8 -14.39 -9.37 10.25
C GLU A 8 -12.94 -9.55 9.80
N ASP A 9 -12.01 -9.64 10.74
CA ASP A 9 -10.59 -9.86 10.47
C ASP A 9 -10.33 -11.23 9.84
N TYR A 10 -11.09 -12.26 10.22
CA TYR A 10 -11.00 -13.57 9.59
C TYR A 10 -11.49 -13.50 8.14
N ILE A 11 -12.58 -12.77 7.88
CA ILE A 11 -13.06 -12.53 6.51
C ILE A 11 -11.98 -11.80 5.71
N LYS A 12 -11.41 -10.70 6.23
CA LYS A 12 -10.34 -9.93 5.59
C LYS A 12 -9.14 -10.79 5.23
N MET A 13 -8.64 -11.62 6.15
CA MET A 13 -7.53 -12.53 5.89
C MET A 13 -7.83 -13.52 4.76
N LYS A 14 -9.06 -14.03 4.68
CA LYS A 14 -9.46 -14.98 3.63
C LYS A 14 -9.67 -14.30 2.27
N VAL A 15 -10.15 -13.05 2.24
CA VAL A 15 -10.39 -12.34 0.97
C VAL A 15 -9.18 -11.58 0.44
N PHE A 16 -8.24 -11.19 1.30
CA PHE A 16 -7.07 -10.40 0.90
C PHE A 16 -6.21 -11.02 -0.22
N PRO A 17 -5.93 -12.35 -0.23
CA PRO A 17 -5.20 -12.97 -1.35
C PRO A 17 -5.82 -12.75 -2.73
N PHE A 18 -7.14 -12.55 -2.81
CA PHE A 18 -7.85 -12.28 -4.07
C PHE A 18 -7.66 -10.84 -4.57
N SER A 19 -7.19 -9.92 -3.72
CA SER A 19 -6.82 -8.56 -4.11
C SER A 19 -5.39 -8.43 -4.63
N LEU A 20 -4.60 -9.52 -4.56
CA LEU A 20 -3.20 -9.55 -4.94
C LEU A 20 -3.02 -10.22 -6.30
N ASP A 21 -1.92 -9.89 -6.97
CA ASP A 21 -1.52 -10.51 -8.23
C ASP A 21 -0.02 -10.82 -8.25
N GLY A 22 0.38 -11.74 -9.14
CA GLY A 22 1.76 -12.18 -9.35
C GLY A 22 2.53 -12.52 -8.07
N ALA A 23 3.75 -11.99 -7.96
CA ALA A 23 4.68 -12.30 -6.87
C ALA A 23 4.14 -11.98 -5.46
N ALA A 24 3.23 -11.01 -5.32
CA ALA A 24 2.65 -10.67 -4.03
C ALA A 24 1.67 -11.76 -3.55
N LYS A 25 0.87 -12.28 -4.49
CA LYS A 25 -0.06 -13.38 -4.27
C LYS A 25 0.71 -14.67 -3.97
N ASP A 26 1.70 -15.00 -4.79
CA ASP A 26 2.52 -16.21 -4.64
C ASP A 26 3.23 -16.22 -3.28
N TRP A 27 3.86 -15.10 -2.91
CA TRP A 27 4.48 -14.97 -1.60
C TRP A 27 3.49 -15.20 -0.46
N LEU A 28 2.29 -14.63 -0.52
CA LEU A 28 1.31 -14.78 0.56
C LEU A 28 0.84 -16.24 0.71
N TYR A 29 0.68 -16.98 -0.39
CA TYR A 29 0.32 -18.40 -0.35
C TYR A 29 1.41 -19.30 0.24
N LEU A 30 2.68 -18.89 0.17
CA LEU A 30 3.80 -19.61 0.79
C LEU A 30 3.90 -19.39 2.30
N GLN A 31 3.06 -18.55 2.90
CA GLN A 31 3.12 -18.17 4.32
C GLN A 31 1.86 -18.58 5.12
N PRO A 32 1.25 -19.76 4.90
CA PRO A 32 -0.09 -20.07 5.41
C PRO A 32 -0.18 -20.16 6.94
N THR A 33 0.94 -20.40 7.63
CA THR A 33 1.00 -20.56 9.09
C THR A 33 1.53 -19.33 9.82
N LEU A 34 1.98 -18.30 9.10
CA LEU A 34 2.67 -17.15 9.71
C LEU A 34 1.73 -16.08 10.27
N PHE A 35 0.45 -16.11 9.90
CA PHE A 35 -0.49 -15.05 10.24
C PHE A 35 -1.62 -15.57 11.13
N ASN A 36 -1.57 -15.21 12.40
CA ASN A 36 -2.61 -15.53 13.38
C ASN A 36 -3.70 -14.46 13.45
N THR A 37 -3.40 -13.24 13.00
CA THR A 37 -4.34 -12.12 12.97
C THR A 37 -4.24 -11.34 11.66
N TRP A 38 -5.30 -10.60 11.32
CA TRP A 38 -5.29 -9.69 10.17
C TRP A 38 -4.21 -8.60 10.32
N GLY A 39 -4.00 -8.12 11.55
CA GLY A 39 -2.97 -7.13 11.88
C GLY A 39 -1.57 -7.62 11.54
N ASP A 40 -1.24 -8.86 11.89
CA ASP A 40 0.06 -9.46 11.60
C ASP A 40 0.26 -9.65 10.10
N MET A 41 -0.75 -10.20 9.40
CA MET A 41 -0.72 -10.36 7.94
C MET A 41 -0.47 -9.02 7.23
N LYS A 42 -1.22 -7.98 7.61
CA LYS A 42 -1.08 -6.64 7.04
C LYS A 42 0.31 -6.07 7.30
N ARG A 43 0.82 -6.17 8.53
CA ARG A 43 2.13 -5.63 8.92
C ARG A 43 3.25 -6.30 8.12
N THR A 44 3.32 -7.64 8.13
CA THR A 44 4.38 -8.38 7.44
C THR A 44 4.30 -8.22 5.92
N PHE A 45 3.09 -8.14 5.34
CA PHE A 45 2.91 -7.82 3.93
C PHE A 45 3.49 -6.43 3.59
N LEU A 46 3.15 -5.41 4.40
CA LEU A 46 3.66 -4.05 4.18
C LEU A 46 5.17 -3.98 4.36
N GLU A 47 5.75 -4.63 5.36
CA GLU A 47 7.20 -4.70 5.55
C GLU A 47 7.92 -5.34 4.35
N LYS A 48 7.35 -6.39 3.77
CA LYS A 48 7.91 -7.10 2.62
C LYS A 48 7.86 -6.29 1.32
N PHE A 49 6.72 -5.68 1.00
CA PHE A 49 6.49 -5.04 -0.31
C PHE A 49 6.60 -3.52 -0.30
N PHE A 50 6.44 -2.90 0.87
CA PHE A 50 6.52 -1.45 1.10
C PHE A 50 7.44 -1.13 2.28
N PRO A 51 8.72 -1.52 2.21
CA PRO A 51 9.66 -1.32 3.31
C PRO A 51 9.80 0.16 3.66
N ALA A 52 10.13 0.44 4.92
CA ALA A 52 10.26 1.80 5.43
C ALA A 52 11.25 2.66 4.60
N SER A 53 12.32 2.04 4.08
CA SER A 53 13.28 2.71 3.19
C SER A 53 12.62 3.23 1.90
N ARG A 54 11.80 2.41 1.25
CA ARG A 54 11.04 2.81 0.06
C ARG A 54 10.05 3.94 0.39
N THR A 55 9.35 3.83 1.52
CA THR A 55 8.43 4.87 1.99
C THR A 55 9.17 6.18 2.27
N ALA A 56 10.36 6.13 2.87
CA ALA A 56 11.19 7.31 3.12
C ALA A 56 11.66 7.97 1.83
N THR A 57 12.08 7.18 0.82
CA THR A 57 12.45 7.69 -0.50
C THR A 57 11.28 8.41 -1.17
N ILE A 58 10.10 7.78 -1.22
CA ILE A 58 8.91 8.39 -1.85
C ILE A 58 8.52 9.68 -1.11
N ARG A 59 8.56 9.71 0.23
CA ARG A 59 8.33 10.95 1.00
C ARG A 59 9.32 12.04 0.64
N LYS A 60 10.61 11.71 0.52
CA LYS A 60 11.65 12.67 0.13
C LYS A 60 11.39 13.22 -1.29
N GLU A 61 11.00 12.37 -2.22
CA GLU A 61 10.64 12.78 -3.59
C GLU A 61 9.43 13.71 -3.60
N ILE A 62 8.38 13.40 -2.83
CA ILE A 62 7.18 14.24 -2.71
C ILE A 62 7.52 15.60 -2.07
N CYS A 63 8.32 15.64 -1.01
CA CYS A 63 8.75 16.90 -0.40
C CYS A 63 9.67 17.72 -1.33
N GLY A 64 10.40 17.05 -2.22
CA GLY A 64 11.36 17.67 -3.13
C GLY A 64 10.80 18.01 -4.51
N ILE A 65 9.60 17.54 -4.85
CA ILE A 65 9.04 17.74 -6.19
C ILE A 65 8.74 19.21 -6.44
N ARG A 66 9.12 19.69 -7.62
CA ARG A 66 8.88 21.06 -8.08
C ARG A 66 8.41 21.00 -9.53
N GLN A 67 7.66 22.02 -9.94
CA GLN A 67 7.31 22.22 -11.33
C GLN A 67 8.58 22.48 -12.14
N HIS A 68 8.78 21.72 -13.21
CA HIS A 68 9.93 21.91 -14.09
C HIS A 68 9.72 23.11 -15.02
N THR A 69 10.81 23.68 -15.51
CA THR A 69 10.75 24.74 -16.53
C THR A 69 10.12 24.18 -17.81
N GLY A 70 9.00 24.76 -18.25
CA GLY A 70 8.24 24.29 -19.42
C GLY A 70 7.20 23.21 -19.12
N GLU A 71 7.12 22.69 -17.90
CA GLU A 71 6.04 21.79 -17.48
C GLU A 71 4.78 22.60 -17.17
N THR A 72 3.63 22.19 -17.70
CA THR A 72 2.35 22.79 -17.34
C THR A 72 1.93 22.42 -15.91
N LEU A 73 1.04 23.22 -15.31
CA LEU A 73 0.51 22.90 -13.98
C LEU A 73 -0.20 21.54 -13.94
N HIS A 74 -0.86 21.17 -15.04
CA HIS A 74 -1.56 19.89 -15.17
C HIS A 74 -0.58 18.71 -15.14
N GLU A 75 0.50 18.76 -15.93
CA GLU A 75 1.53 17.72 -15.97
C GLU A 75 2.23 17.58 -14.61
N TYR A 76 2.54 18.70 -13.96
CA TYR A 76 3.08 18.69 -12.59
C TYR A 76 2.12 17.99 -11.61
N TRP A 77 0.84 18.34 -11.65
CA TRP A 77 -0.19 17.76 -10.78
C TRP A 77 -0.37 16.26 -11.02
N GLU A 78 -0.34 15.81 -12.27
CA GLU A 78 -0.40 14.38 -12.61
C GLU A 78 0.81 13.63 -12.05
N ARG A 79 2.01 14.19 -12.20
CA ARG A 79 3.26 13.60 -11.69
C ARG A 79 3.26 13.53 -10.16
N PHE A 80 2.82 14.59 -9.48
CA PHE A 80 2.63 14.61 -8.03
C PHE A 80 1.66 13.52 -7.57
N ASN A 81 0.48 13.43 -8.17
CA ASN A 81 -0.52 12.42 -7.82
C ASN A 81 -0.03 11.00 -8.08
N LYS A 82 0.70 10.79 -9.18
CA LYS A 82 1.31 9.51 -9.49
C LYS A 82 2.28 9.08 -8.39
N LEU A 83 3.15 9.99 -7.91
CA LEU A 83 4.04 9.72 -6.77
C LEU A 83 3.25 9.41 -5.49
N CYS A 84 2.24 10.21 -5.16
CA CYS A 84 1.37 9.95 -4.00
C CYS A 84 0.66 8.59 -4.08
N ALA A 85 0.34 8.10 -5.28
CA ALA A 85 -0.31 6.81 -5.48
C ALA A 85 0.64 5.61 -5.30
N THR A 86 1.97 5.80 -5.37
CA THR A 86 2.94 4.70 -5.28
C THR A 86 3.15 4.16 -3.87
N CYS A 87 2.72 4.88 -2.83
CA CYS A 87 2.92 4.48 -1.45
C CYS A 87 1.58 4.43 -0.68
N PRO A 88 1.17 3.24 -0.17
CA PRO A 88 -0.10 3.10 0.53
C PRO A 88 -0.17 3.90 1.83
N THR A 89 0.98 4.23 2.45
CA THR A 89 1.03 5.00 3.70
C THR A 89 0.97 6.52 3.50
N ILE A 90 1.12 7.01 2.26
CA ILE A 90 1.13 8.45 1.98
C ILE A 90 -0.28 8.98 1.72
N LYS A 91 -1.17 8.15 1.13
CA LYS A 91 -2.58 8.52 0.94
C LYS A 91 -3.32 8.87 2.24
N SER A 92 -2.87 8.37 3.39
CA SER A 92 -3.43 8.69 4.71
C SER A 92 -2.92 10.00 5.32
N ALA A 93 -1.92 10.64 4.71
CA ALA A 93 -1.22 11.80 5.26
C ALA A 93 -1.52 13.11 4.49
N ASN A 94 -2.48 13.11 3.56
CA ASN A 94 -2.91 14.32 2.82
C ASN A 94 -3.73 15.32 3.67
N ASN A 95 -3.45 15.41 4.97
CA ASN A 95 -3.71 16.58 5.80
C ASN A 95 -2.37 17.26 6.11
N CYS A 96 -1.66 17.67 5.06
CA CYS A 96 -0.62 18.69 5.17
C CYS A 96 -0.94 19.79 4.17
#